data_AF-A0A523RKW6-F1
#
_entry.id   AF-A0A523RKW6-F1
#
_cell.length_a   1.000
_cell.length_b   1.000
_cell.length_c   1.000
_cell.angle_alpha   90.00
_cell.angle_beta   90.00
_cell.angle_gamma   90.00
#
_symmetry.space_group_name_H-M   'P 1'
#
loop_
_entity.id
_entity.type
_entity.pdbx_description
1 polymer ?
#
loop_
_entity_poly.entity_id
_entity_poly.type
_entity_poly.pdbx_seq_one_letter_code
_entity_poly.pdbx_strand_id
1 'polypeptide(L)'
;MEDYWLILVAILIGVTIITSFLSWIFDIRHKVKKYDELKPKLDDLEYNKHQLSLREAEFNSNQFEWKKRIEKQQITWKEKIEKEKFEWEEKVNADKNYIEIVAKEKSKGFPWLSDAYAEYFYLQALKEANYLNNKKHPAPISANKVREIARKRRIIEKKLRIAQGIINYYQDLFPFLEDLLGETEDEMLVYILSRNIEEPIKDVGEIGLDPVKIYLSHLSKEEYQKLSSTERNQLALDRYWTKHKNNWQLGKDYERYIGYLFESNGYYVYYQGILEGFNDLGRDLICKNEGETIIVQCKRWSHYKTIHEKHINQLYGTLIKYRIDHPNEKVNALLWTTTVLSDRAKEFAKYLDVKIKEEFPLQTYPSVKCNISRRDGEKIYHLPFDQQYDRTLIEEERNECYAETVKEAEELGFRRAWKWRGEEVE
;
A
#
# COMPACT_ATOMS: atom_id res chain seq x y z
N MET A 1 -142.05 -7.59 -63.85
CA MET A 1 -141.22 -7.35 -62.65
C MET A 1 -139.82 -8.00 -62.74
N GLU A 2 -139.50 -8.78 -63.78
CA GLU A 2 -138.19 -9.44 -63.93
C GLU A 2 -137.11 -8.56 -64.60
N ASP A 3 -137.48 -7.65 -65.51
CA ASP A 3 -136.49 -6.84 -66.26
C ASP A 3 -135.71 -5.82 -65.40
N TYR A 4 -136.28 -5.34 -64.30
CA TYR A 4 -135.61 -4.41 -63.40
C TYR A 4 -134.48 -5.08 -62.59
N TRP A 5 -134.59 -6.38 -62.31
CA TRP A 5 -133.60 -7.11 -61.50
C TRP A 5 -132.32 -7.42 -62.29
N LEU A 6 -132.45 -7.76 -63.57
CA LEU A 6 -131.31 -7.98 -64.48
C LEU A 6 -130.49 -6.70 -64.69
N ILE A 7 -131.16 -5.55 -64.83
CA ILE A 7 -130.49 -4.24 -64.94
C ILE A 7 -129.74 -3.90 -63.64
N LEU A 8 -130.34 -4.16 -62.48
CA LEU A 8 -129.72 -3.90 -61.17
C LEU A 8 -128.49 -4.79 -60.92
N VAL A 9 -128.54 -6.07 -61.31
CA VAL A 9 -127.41 -7.00 -61.22
C VAL A 9 -126.28 -6.61 -62.18
N ALA A 10 -126.60 -6.22 -63.41
CA ALA A 10 -125.60 -5.75 -64.37
C ALA A 10 -124.89 -4.46 -63.90
N ILE A 11 -125.63 -3.54 -63.26
CA ILE A 11 -125.06 -2.34 -62.64
C ILE A 11 -124.17 -2.72 -61.45
N LEU A 12 -124.60 -3.63 -60.57
CA LEU A 12 -123.80 -4.10 -59.44
C LEU A 12 -122.50 -4.78 -59.89
N ILE A 13 -122.56 -5.65 -60.90
CA ILE A 13 -121.38 -6.29 -61.49
C ILE A 13 -120.46 -5.23 -62.11
N GLY A 14 -121.01 -4.27 -62.87
CA GLY A 14 -120.26 -3.15 -63.43
C GLY A 14 -119.55 -2.33 -62.36
N VAL A 15 -120.23 -2.02 -61.26
CA VAL A 15 -119.65 -1.32 -60.10
C VAL A 15 -118.53 -2.16 -59.46
N THR A 16 -118.72 -3.46 -59.26
CA THR A 16 -117.65 -4.32 -58.68
C THR A 16 -116.41 -4.38 -59.57
N ILE A 17 -116.57 -4.57 -60.88
CA ILE A 17 -115.45 -4.58 -61.85
C ILE A 17 -114.72 -3.23 -61.83
N ILE A 18 -115.47 -2.11 -61.81
CA ILE A 18 -114.89 -0.77 -61.73
C ILE A 18 -114.13 -0.59 -60.40
N THR A 19 -114.69 -1.02 -59.27
CA THR A 19 -114.00 -0.91 -57.97
C THR A 19 -112.76 -1.79 -57.88
N SER A 20 -112.78 -3.01 -58.43
CA SER A 20 -111.60 -3.88 -58.51
C SER A 20 -110.52 -3.32 -59.43
N PHE A 21 -110.92 -2.74 -60.57
CA PHE A 21 -110.00 -2.08 -61.49
C PHE A 21 -109.38 -0.82 -60.87
N LEU A 22 -110.17 -0.02 -60.15
CA LEU A 22 -109.68 1.14 -59.40
C LEU A 22 -108.74 0.72 -58.25
N SER A 23 -109.06 -0.37 -57.54
CA SER A 23 -108.18 -0.93 -56.50
C SER A 23 -106.87 -1.45 -57.08
N TRP A 24 -106.89 -2.08 -58.24
CA TRP A 24 -105.70 -2.54 -58.94
C TRP A 24 -104.83 -1.38 -59.43
N ILE A 25 -105.44 -0.33 -59.99
CA ILE A 25 -104.75 0.93 -60.34
C ILE A 25 -104.12 1.56 -59.10
N PHE A 26 -104.83 1.57 -57.98
CA PHE A 26 -104.32 2.10 -56.71
C PHE A 26 -103.12 1.28 -56.19
N ASP A 27 -103.18 -0.05 -56.25
CA ASP A 27 -102.08 -0.94 -55.86
C ASP A 27 -100.86 -0.77 -56.78
N ILE A 28 -101.06 -0.61 -58.09
CA ILE A 28 -99.97 -0.29 -59.03
C ILE A 28 -99.36 1.07 -58.69
N ARG A 29 -100.17 2.11 -58.48
CA ARG A 29 -99.65 3.43 -58.09
C ARG A 29 -98.88 3.36 -56.77
N HIS A 30 -99.36 2.58 -55.82
CA HIS A 30 -98.68 2.38 -54.54
C HIS A 30 -97.34 1.64 -54.72
N LYS A 31 -97.29 0.59 -55.56
CA LYS A 31 -96.05 -0.14 -55.89
C LYS A 31 -95.04 0.71 -56.65
N VAL A 32 -95.50 1.51 -57.62
CA VAL A 32 -94.65 2.46 -58.36
C VAL A 32 -94.09 3.51 -57.40
N LYS A 33 -94.94 4.11 -56.54
CA LYS A 33 -94.48 5.06 -55.54
C LYS A 33 -93.45 4.45 -54.57
N LYS A 34 -93.69 3.20 -54.13
CA LYS A 34 -92.75 2.47 -53.27
C LYS A 34 -91.45 2.13 -54.01
N TYR A 35 -91.50 1.82 -55.30
CA TYR A 35 -90.32 1.61 -56.14
C TYR A 35 -89.54 2.91 -56.34
N ASP A 36 -90.21 4.03 -56.62
CA ASP A 36 -89.59 5.35 -56.74
C ASP A 36 -88.96 5.81 -55.42
N GLU A 37 -89.54 5.43 -54.28
CA GLU A 37 -88.97 5.66 -52.94
C GLU A 37 -87.77 4.73 -52.62
N LEU A 38 -87.74 3.50 -53.16
CA LEU A 38 -86.72 2.49 -52.87
C LEU A 38 -85.54 2.50 -53.84
N LYS A 39 -85.75 2.83 -55.12
CA LYS A 39 -84.71 2.90 -56.15
C LYS A 39 -83.52 3.79 -55.75
N PRO A 40 -83.70 5.05 -55.29
CA PRO A 40 -82.57 5.87 -54.87
C PRO A 40 -81.83 5.28 -53.67
N LYS A 41 -82.52 4.53 -52.78
CA LYS A 41 -81.87 3.81 -51.68
C LYS A 41 -81.06 2.62 -52.17
N LEU A 42 -81.52 1.92 -53.21
CA LEU A 42 -80.80 0.79 -53.81
C LEU A 42 -79.56 1.28 -54.57
N ASP A 43 -79.69 2.35 -55.35
CA ASP A 43 -78.58 2.97 -56.07
C ASP A 43 -77.51 3.51 -55.10
N ASP A 44 -77.95 4.12 -53.98
CA ASP A 44 -77.05 4.55 -52.89
C ASP A 44 -76.36 3.36 -52.20
N LEU A 45 -77.07 2.25 -51.98
CA LEU A 45 -76.47 1.02 -51.43
C LEU A 45 -75.42 0.41 -52.37
N GLU A 46 -75.68 0.35 -53.68
CA GLU A 46 -74.72 -0.15 -54.66
C GLU A 46 -73.50 0.77 -54.77
N TYR A 47 -73.71 2.08 -54.77
CA TYR A 47 -72.64 3.07 -54.72
C TYR A 47 -71.78 2.91 -53.46
N ASN A 48 -72.41 2.82 -52.28
CA ASN A 48 -71.72 2.62 -51.01
C ASN A 48 -70.95 1.29 -50.97
N LYS A 49 -71.51 0.21 -51.53
CA LYS A 49 -70.82 -1.08 -51.64
C LYS A 49 -69.59 -0.99 -52.54
N HIS A 50 -69.67 -0.30 -53.67
CA HIS A 50 -68.52 -0.08 -54.53
C HIS A 50 -67.45 0.77 -53.82
N GLN A 51 -67.83 1.86 -53.16
CA GLN A 51 -66.91 2.68 -52.37
C GLN A 51 -66.22 1.90 -51.25
N LEU A 52 -66.94 1.00 -50.57
CA LEU A 52 -66.37 0.10 -49.56
C LEU A 52 -65.33 -0.84 -50.18
N SER A 53 -65.61 -1.43 -51.35
CA SER A 53 -64.66 -2.33 -52.03
C SER A 53 -63.37 -1.62 -52.45
N LEU A 54 -63.45 -0.35 -52.89
CA LEU A 54 -62.29 0.46 -53.21
C LEU A 54 -61.47 0.78 -51.95
N ARG A 55 -62.13 1.18 -50.86
CA ARG A 55 -61.46 1.40 -49.57
C ARG A 55 -60.80 0.14 -49.02
N GLU A 56 -61.41 -1.02 -49.20
CA GLU A 56 -60.84 -2.30 -48.77
C GLU A 56 -59.59 -2.65 -49.58
N ALA A 57 -59.61 -2.43 -50.90
CA ALA A 57 -58.44 -2.60 -51.76
C ALA A 57 -57.30 -1.63 -51.38
N GLU A 58 -57.62 -0.35 -51.14
CA GLU A 58 -56.65 0.65 -50.67
C GLU A 58 -56.07 0.27 -49.30
N PHE A 59 -56.91 -0.18 -48.37
CA PHE A 59 -56.48 -0.62 -47.05
C PHE A 59 -55.53 -1.81 -47.13
N ASN A 60 -55.86 -2.82 -47.95
CA ASN A 60 -55.02 -4.00 -48.14
C ASN A 60 -53.67 -3.65 -48.79
N SER A 61 -53.66 -2.75 -49.79
CA SER A 61 -52.43 -2.25 -50.41
C SER A 61 -51.56 -1.51 -49.39
N ASN A 62 -52.16 -0.60 -48.62
CA ASN A 62 -51.46 0.12 -47.55
C ASN A 62 -50.91 -0.84 -46.50
N GLN A 63 -51.68 -1.86 -46.07
CA GLN A 63 -51.20 -2.87 -45.12
C GLN A 63 -49.98 -3.64 -45.65
N PHE A 64 -49.98 -3.99 -46.94
CA PHE A 64 -48.85 -4.67 -47.56
C PHE A 64 -47.59 -3.79 -47.59
N GLU A 65 -47.72 -2.51 -47.96
CA GLU A 65 -46.61 -1.56 -47.90
C GLU A 65 -46.07 -1.38 -46.47
N TRP A 66 -46.97 -1.24 -45.50
CA TRP A 66 -46.61 -1.13 -44.09
C TRP A 66 -45.82 -2.35 -43.61
N LYS A 67 -46.27 -3.57 -43.93
CA LYS A 67 -45.54 -4.80 -43.58
C LYS A 67 -44.12 -4.81 -44.17
N LYS A 68 -43.99 -4.48 -45.46
CA LYS A 68 -42.69 -4.42 -46.14
C LYS A 68 -41.74 -3.38 -45.51
N ARG A 69 -42.25 -2.23 -45.08
CA ARG A 69 -41.46 -1.20 -44.37
C ARG A 69 -40.99 -1.71 -43.01
N ILE A 70 -41.86 -2.38 -42.25
CA ILE A 70 -41.52 -2.95 -40.94
C ILE A 70 -40.45 -4.04 -41.08
N GLU A 71 -40.59 -4.96 -42.04
CA GLU A 71 -39.58 -6.01 -42.30
C GLU A 71 -38.22 -5.40 -42.66
N LYS A 72 -38.20 -4.40 -43.55
CA LYS A 72 -36.97 -3.71 -43.92
C LYS A 72 -36.32 -3.04 -42.71
N GLN A 73 -37.11 -2.35 -41.89
CA GLN A 73 -36.61 -1.75 -40.65
C GLN A 73 -36.04 -2.82 -39.72
N GLN A 74 -36.75 -3.92 -39.50
CA GLN A 74 -36.28 -5.01 -38.63
C GLN A 74 -34.93 -5.57 -39.09
N ILE A 75 -34.72 -5.74 -40.40
CA ILE A 75 -33.42 -6.19 -40.95
C ILE A 75 -32.35 -5.15 -40.64
N THR A 76 -32.58 -3.87 -40.94
CA THR A 76 -31.61 -2.80 -40.68
C THR A 76 -31.29 -2.65 -39.18
N TRP A 77 -32.30 -2.79 -38.31
CA TRP A 77 -32.12 -2.79 -36.86
C TRP A 77 -31.28 -3.99 -36.41
N LYS A 78 -31.51 -5.19 -36.95
CA LYS A 78 -30.72 -6.39 -36.64
C LYS A 78 -29.25 -6.21 -37.07
N GLU A 79 -29.00 -5.77 -38.30
CA GLU A 79 -27.65 -5.51 -38.81
C GLU A 79 -26.92 -4.48 -37.95
N LYS A 80 -27.62 -3.41 -37.54
CA LYS A 80 -27.06 -2.39 -36.66
C LYS A 80 -26.70 -2.94 -35.28
N ILE A 81 -27.61 -3.71 -34.66
CA ILE A 81 -27.36 -4.35 -33.35
C ILE A 81 -26.19 -5.33 -33.44
N GLU A 82 -26.10 -6.11 -34.51
CA GLU A 82 -25.02 -7.08 -34.71
C GLU A 82 -23.66 -6.39 -34.88
N LYS A 83 -23.63 -5.27 -35.62
CA LYS A 83 -22.43 -4.43 -35.74
C LYS A 83 -22.02 -3.81 -34.40
N GLU A 84 -22.97 -3.20 -33.67
CA GLU A 84 -22.70 -2.60 -32.36
C GLU A 84 -22.21 -3.67 -31.35
N LYS A 85 -22.78 -4.88 -31.41
CA LYS A 85 -22.34 -6.01 -30.60
C LYS A 85 -20.91 -6.41 -30.93
N PHE A 86 -20.56 -6.52 -32.21
CA PHE A 86 -19.21 -6.85 -32.65
C PHE A 86 -18.19 -5.80 -32.19
N GLU A 87 -18.47 -4.50 -32.39
CA GLU A 87 -17.61 -3.40 -31.93
C GLU A 87 -17.45 -3.40 -30.41
N TRP A 88 -18.52 -3.70 -29.67
CA TRP A 88 -18.46 -3.84 -28.21
C TRP A 88 -17.62 -5.03 -27.77
N GLU A 89 -17.75 -6.18 -28.44
CA GLU A 89 -16.94 -7.38 -28.17
C GLU A 89 -15.45 -7.11 -28.41
N GLU A 90 -15.09 -6.45 -29.52
CA GLU A 90 -13.70 -6.04 -29.79
C GLU A 90 -13.16 -5.12 -28.71
N LYS A 91 -13.94 -4.11 -28.31
CA LYS A 91 -13.56 -3.18 -27.25
C LYS A 91 -13.36 -3.89 -25.92
N VAL A 92 -14.30 -4.74 -25.51
CA VAL A 92 -14.19 -5.53 -24.26
C VAL A 92 -12.96 -6.42 -24.29
N ASN A 93 -12.64 -7.02 -25.44
CA ASN A 93 -11.47 -7.88 -25.57
C ASN A 93 -10.15 -7.07 -25.50
N ALA A 94 -10.12 -5.87 -26.09
CA ALA A 94 -8.99 -4.95 -25.97
C ALA A 94 -8.82 -4.48 -24.51
N ASP A 95 -9.89 -4.08 -23.84
CA ASP A 95 -9.88 -3.65 -22.45
C ASP A 95 -9.38 -4.77 -21.52
N LYS A 96 -9.81 -6.02 -21.73
CA LYS A 96 -9.28 -7.19 -21.01
C LYS A 96 -7.76 -7.34 -21.18
N ASN A 97 -7.28 -7.25 -22.41
CA ASN A 97 -5.83 -7.32 -22.69
C ASN A 97 -5.06 -6.20 -21.98
N TYR A 98 -5.59 -4.97 -21.97
CA TYR A 98 -4.96 -3.86 -21.24
C TYR A 98 -4.92 -4.09 -19.74
N ILE A 99 -6.03 -4.59 -19.15
CA ILE A 99 -6.10 -4.93 -17.74
C ILE A 99 -5.09 -6.02 -17.39
N GLU A 100 -4.94 -7.06 -18.22
CA GLU A 100 -3.96 -8.13 -18.01
C GLU A 100 -2.52 -7.60 -18.03
N ILE A 101 -2.20 -6.71 -18.97
CA ILE A 101 -0.88 -6.07 -19.03
C ILE A 101 -0.61 -5.27 -17.76
N VAL A 102 -1.56 -4.45 -17.32
CA VAL A 102 -1.44 -3.62 -16.10
C VAL A 102 -1.30 -4.51 -14.86
N ALA A 103 -2.09 -5.58 -14.75
CA ALA A 103 -2.02 -6.52 -13.64
C ALA A 103 -0.65 -7.23 -13.58
N LYS A 104 -0.12 -7.63 -14.74
CA LYS A 104 1.20 -8.27 -14.86
C LYS A 104 2.36 -7.33 -14.54
N GLU A 105 2.22 -6.04 -14.84
CA GLU A 105 3.18 -5.02 -14.40
C GLU A 105 3.06 -4.77 -12.89
N LYS A 106 1.83 -4.70 -12.35
CA LYS A 106 1.58 -4.52 -10.91
C LYS A 106 2.24 -5.64 -10.09
N SER A 107 2.07 -6.90 -10.50
CA SER A 107 2.69 -8.05 -9.81
C SER A 107 4.22 -8.04 -9.82
N LYS A 108 4.85 -7.21 -10.66
CA LYS A 108 6.31 -7.03 -10.74
C LYS A 108 6.79 -5.71 -10.13
N GLY A 109 5.90 -4.95 -9.46
CA GLY A 109 6.23 -3.65 -8.89
C GLY A 109 6.38 -2.52 -9.92
N PHE A 110 5.67 -2.60 -11.04
CA PHE A 110 5.70 -1.63 -12.14
C PHE A 110 7.12 -1.28 -12.66
N PRO A 111 7.87 -2.25 -13.21
CA PRO A 111 9.22 -2.01 -13.75
C PRO A 111 9.28 -0.88 -14.79
N TRP A 112 8.31 -0.81 -15.71
CA TRP A 112 8.27 0.23 -16.72
C TRP A 112 8.15 1.64 -16.12
N LEU A 113 7.28 1.81 -15.14
CA LEU A 113 7.10 3.09 -14.45
C LEU A 113 8.36 3.47 -13.67
N SER A 114 8.97 2.49 -13.01
CA SER A 114 10.23 2.68 -12.27
C SER A 114 11.38 3.09 -13.21
N ASP A 115 11.44 2.52 -14.41
CA ASP A 115 12.39 2.90 -15.46
C ASP A 115 12.16 4.34 -15.95
N ALA A 116 10.93 4.70 -16.27
CA ALA A 116 10.57 6.04 -16.71
C ALA A 116 10.93 7.10 -15.66
N TYR A 117 10.66 6.80 -14.39
CA TYR A 117 10.97 7.69 -13.27
C TYR A 117 12.49 7.84 -13.09
N ALA A 118 13.23 6.73 -13.08
CA ALA A 118 14.69 6.76 -12.96
C ALA A 118 15.37 7.50 -14.13
N GLU A 119 14.84 7.35 -15.36
CA GLU A 119 15.31 8.09 -16.54
C GLU A 119 15.05 9.60 -16.38
N TYR A 120 13.87 10.01 -15.91
CA TYR A 120 13.55 11.42 -15.70
C TYR A 120 14.57 12.12 -14.79
N PHE A 121 14.87 11.53 -13.62
CA PHE A 121 15.86 12.12 -12.71
C PHE A 121 17.29 12.08 -13.25
N TYR A 122 17.63 11.02 -13.99
CA TYR A 122 18.91 10.94 -14.67
C TYR A 122 19.09 12.09 -15.68
N LEU A 123 18.07 12.34 -16.51
CA LEU A 123 18.06 13.43 -17.48
C LEU A 123 18.15 14.81 -16.82
N GLN A 124 17.49 15.01 -15.67
CA GLN A 124 17.63 16.25 -14.90
C GLN A 124 19.06 16.46 -14.40
N ALA A 125 19.71 15.42 -13.86
CA ALA A 125 21.10 15.50 -13.42
C ALA A 125 22.08 15.72 -14.59
N LEU A 126 21.77 15.22 -15.78
CA LEU A 126 22.55 15.53 -16.98
C LEU A 126 22.46 17.01 -17.38
N LYS A 127 21.29 17.65 -17.22
CA LYS A 127 21.16 19.10 -17.44
C LYS A 127 22.08 19.87 -16.50
N GLU A 128 22.12 19.48 -15.23
CA GLU A 128 23.01 20.09 -14.23
C GLU A 128 24.50 19.87 -14.57
N ALA A 129 24.88 18.65 -14.96
CA ALA A 129 26.24 18.37 -15.42
C ALA A 129 26.62 19.18 -16.66
N ASN A 130 25.69 19.37 -17.59
CA ASN A 130 25.92 20.19 -18.79
C ASN A 130 26.05 21.67 -18.45
N TYR A 131 25.25 22.18 -17.51
CA TYR A 131 25.43 23.53 -16.98
C TYR A 131 26.81 23.70 -16.34
N LEU A 132 27.26 22.75 -15.52
CA LEU A 132 28.59 22.80 -14.89
C LEU A 132 29.74 22.79 -15.91
N ASN A 133 29.57 22.12 -17.05
CA ASN A 133 30.53 22.15 -18.16
C ASN A 133 30.56 23.50 -18.88
N ASN A 134 29.43 24.19 -18.98
CA ASN A 134 29.27 25.34 -19.89
C ASN A 134 29.14 26.69 -19.16
N LYS A 135 29.10 26.70 -17.82
CA LYS A 135 29.02 27.95 -17.04
C LYS A 135 30.27 28.81 -17.27
N LYS A 136 30.18 30.10 -16.91
CA LYS A 136 31.23 31.12 -17.09
C LYS A 136 32.64 30.68 -16.64
N HIS A 137 32.73 29.88 -15.59
CA HIS A 137 33.96 29.20 -15.16
C HIS A 137 33.72 27.67 -15.15
N PRO A 138 34.03 26.96 -16.26
CA PRO A 138 33.73 25.54 -16.40
C PRO A 138 34.27 24.67 -15.26
N ALA A 139 33.47 23.68 -14.84
CA ALA A 139 33.83 22.74 -13.77
C ALA A 139 33.69 21.27 -14.27
N PRO A 140 34.58 20.81 -15.17
CA PRO A 140 34.45 19.51 -15.83
C PRO A 140 34.58 18.32 -14.87
N ILE A 141 35.42 18.43 -13.84
CA ILE A 141 35.59 17.39 -12.82
C ILE A 141 34.29 17.22 -12.02
N SER A 142 33.68 18.33 -11.59
CA SER A 142 32.40 18.29 -10.87
C SER A 142 31.27 17.79 -11.76
N ALA A 143 31.22 18.18 -13.04
CA ALA A 143 30.26 17.67 -13.99
C ALA A 143 30.38 16.14 -14.18
N ASN A 144 31.60 15.61 -14.25
CA ASN A 144 31.83 14.16 -14.33
C ASN A 144 31.40 13.42 -13.06
N LYS A 145 31.67 13.98 -11.88
CA LYS A 145 31.18 13.43 -10.60
C LYS A 145 29.64 13.39 -10.57
N VAL A 146 28.98 14.46 -11.01
CA VAL A 146 27.50 14.51 -11.08
C VAL A 146 26.97 13.42 -12.02
N ARG A 147 27.58 13.22 -13.20
CA ARG A 147 27.18 12.14 -14.13
C ARG A 147 27.36 10.76 -13.51
N GLU A 148 28.46 10.53 -12.81
CA GLU A 148 28.73 9.24 -12.16
C GLU A 148 27.71 8.95 -11.06
N ILE A 149 27.45 9.93 -10.18
CA ILE A 149 26.43 9.85 -9.13
C ILE A 149 25.05 9.62 -9.75
N ALA A 150 24.71 10.33 -10.83
CA ALA A 150 23.44 10.18 -11.53
C ALA A 150 23.25 8.77 -12.10
N ARG A 151 24.29 8.15 -12.68
CA ARG A 151 24.23 6.76 -13.17
C ARG A 151 23.98 5.78 -12.02
N LYS A 152 24.70 5.91 -10.91
CA LYS A 152 24.52 5.05 -9.73
C LYS A 152 23.12 5.23 -9.14
N ARG A 153 22.69 6.48 -8.96
CA ARG A 153 21.35 6.82 -8.44
C ARG A 153 20.24 6.25 -9.32
N ARG A 154 20.36 6.32 -10.64
CA ARG A 154 19.37 5.76 -11.58
C ARG A 154 19.12 4.27 -11.32
N ILE A 155 20.17 3.48 -11.13
CA ILE A 155 20.07 2.04 -10.87
C ILE A 155 19.40 1.78 -9.52
N ILE A 156 19.82 2.52 -8.48
CA ILE A 156 19.29 2.38 -7.12
C ILE A 156 17.81 2.78 -7.07
N GLU A 157 17.45 3.93 -7.64
CA GLU A 157 16.09 4.46 -7.69
C GLU A 157 15.13 3.48 -8.39
N LYS A 158 15.56 2.89 -9.51
CA LYS A 158 14.81 1.85 -10.21
C LYS A 158 14.53 0.66 -9.28
N LYS A 159 15.58 0.12 -8.66
CA LYS A 159 15.46 -1.06 -7.78
C LYS A 159 14.58 -0.77 -6.57
N LEU A 160 14.73 0.39 -5.95
CA LEU A 160 13.96 0.83 -4.79
C LEU A 160 12.46 0.88 -5.12
N ARG A 161 12.09 1.52 -6.24
CA ARG A 161 10.68 1.66 -6.64
C ARG A 161 10.04 0.32 -7.00
N ILE A 162 10.77 -0.56 -7.68
CA ILE A 162 10.31 -1.93 -7.95
C ILE A 162 10.04 -2.66 -6.62
N ALA A 163 10.97 -2.58 -5.65
CA ALA A 163 10.79 -3.20 -4.35
C ALA A 163 9.58 -2.64 -3.60
N GLN A 164 9.42 -1.32 -3.55
CA GLN A 164 8.24 -0.66 -2.98
C GLN A 164 6.94 -1.12 -3.65
N GLY A 165 6.91 -1.18 -4.98
CA GLY A 165 5.74 -1.64 -5.73
C GLY A 165 5.39 -3.10 -5.42
N ILE A 166 6.38 -3.98 -5.27
CA ILE A 166 6.18 -5.38 -4.88
C ILE A 166 5.65 -5.49 -3.45
N ILE A 167 6.21 -4.72 -2.51
CA ILE A 167 5.75 -4.69 -1.12
C ILE A 167 4.28 -4.27 -1.06
N ASN A 168 3.93 -3.14 -1.69
CA ASN A 168 2.55 -2.65 -1.74
C ASN A 168 1.60 -3.67 -2.38
N TYR A 169 2.05 -4.35 -3.45
CA TYR A 169 1.26 -5.41 -4.09
C TYR A 169 0.98 -6.58 -3.13
N TYR A 170 1.97 -7.02 -2.35
CA TYR A 170 1.75 -8.08 -1.37
C TYR A 170 0.90 -7.63 -0.18
N GLN A 171 1.00 -6.38 0.24
CA GLN A 171 0.12 -5.82 1.28
C GLN A 171 -1.34 -5.78 0.81
N ASP A 172 -1.60 -5.33 -0.42
CA ASP A 172 -2.93 -5.36 -1.02
C ASP A 172 -3.52 -6.79 -1.05
N LEU A 173 -2.68 -7.79 -1.36
CA LEU A 173 -3.10 -9.19 -1.45
C LEU A 173 -3.32 -9.84 -0.08
N PHE A 174 -2.56 -9.41 0.93
CA PHE A 174 -2.56 -10.00 2.26
C PHE A 174 -2.68 -8.90 3.32
N PRO A 175 -3.87 -8.31 3.52
CA PRO A 175 -4.07 -7.21 4.47
C PRO A 175 -3.69 -7.56 5.92
N PHE A 176 -3.75 -8.85 6.28
CA PHE A 176 -3.30 -9.32 7.60
C PHE A 176 -1.78 -9.20 7.82
N LEU A 177 -0.98 -8.94 6.78
CA LEU A 177 0.44 -8.61 6.94
C LEU A 177 0.62 -7.30 7.70
N GLU A 178 -0.32 -6.36 7.60
CA GLU A 178 -0.30 -5.10 8.34
C GLU A 178 -0.41 -5.36 9.86
N ASP A 179 -1.31 -6.27 10.24
CA ASP A 179 -1.47 -6.73 11.63
C ASP A 179 -0.29 -7.59 12.12
N LEU A 180 0.34 -8.38 11.23
CA LEU A 180 1.48 -9.24 11.55
C LEU A 180 2.80 -8.45 11.71
N LEU A 181 2.99 -7.37 10.94
CA LEU A 181 4.21 -6.57 10.93
C LEU A 181 4.23 -5.49 12.03
N GLY A 182 3.08 -5.21 12.67
CA GLY A 182 2.99 -4.61 14.01
C GLY A 182 3.49 -3.17 14.20
N GLU A 183 4.16 -2.58 13.21
CA GLU A 183 4.70 -1.22 13.19
C GLU A 183 4.45 -0.58 11.82
N THR A 184 4.15 0.73 11.81
CA THR A 184 3.79 1.50 10.61
C THR A 184 4.86 1.35 9.52
N GLU A 185 4.43 1.15 8.28
CA GLU A 185 5.23 0.93 7.06
C GLU A 185 6.49 1.82 6.97
N ASP A 186 6.37 3.07 7.40
CA ASP A 186 7.46 4.05 7.44
C ASP A 186 8.55 3.72 8.46
N GLU A 187 8.20 3.21 9.65
CA GLU A 187 9.17 2.85 10.70
C GLU A 187 9.98 1.61 10.30
N MET A 188 9.38 0.62 9.60
CA MET A 188 10.09 -0.57 9.12
C MET A 188 10.97 -0.28 7.90
N LEU A 189 10.51 0.53 6.93
CA LEU A 189 11.34 0.99 5.83
C LEU A 189 12.47 1.90 6.32
N VAL A 190 12.19 2.82 7.25
CA VAL A 190 13.22 3.62 7.93
C VAL A 190 14.16 2.71 8.71
N TYR A 191 13.68 1.68 9.40
CA TYR A 191 14.51 0.70 10.10
C TYR A 191 15.45 -0.03 9.13
N ILE A 192 14.92 -0.59 8.04
CA ILE A 192 15.71 -1.32 7.03
C ILE A 192 16.71 -0.38 6.35
N LEU A 193 16.29 0.82 5.96
CA LEU A 193 17.17 1.83 5.35
C LEU A 193 18.22 2.35 6.34
N SER A 194 17.86 2.56 7.61
CA SER A 194 18.76 3.03 8.68
C SER A 194 19.78 1.96 9.06
N ARG A 195 19.36 0.69 9.10
CA ARG A 195 20.24 -0.45 9.29
C ARG A 195 21.21 -0.57 8.11
N ASN A 196 20.74 -0.40 6.87
CA ASN A 196 21.59 -0.30 5.68
C ASN A 196 22.43 1.00 5.60
N ILE A 197 22.31 1.93 6.54
CA ILE A 197 23.22 3.10 6.69
C ILE A 197 24.28 2.81 7.76
N GLU A 198 23.96 2.04 8.81
CA GLU A 198 24.93 1.58 9.81
C GLU A 198 25.69 0.30 9.44
N GLU A 199 25.12 -0.60 8.64
CA GLU A 199 25.85 -1.70 8.02
C GLU A 199 27.03 -1.17 7.20
N PRO A 200 26.90 -0.10 6.38
CA PRO A 200 28.05 0.59 5.82
C PRO A 200 29.07 1.04 6.85
N ILE A 201 28.71 1.41 8.08
CA ILE A 201 29.68 1.81 9.12
C ILE A 201 30.42 0.58 9.66
N LYS A 202 29.73 -0.55 9.84
CA LYS A 202 30.33 -1.84 10.19
C LYS A 202 31.20 -2.38 9.04
N ASP A 203 30.72 -2.32 7.80
CA ASP A 203 31.41 -2.69 6.56
C ASP A 203 32.59 -1.76 6.27
N VAL A 204 32.51 -0.47 6.59
CA VAL A 204 33.65 0.49 6.55
C VAL A 204 34.75 0.03 7.51
N GLY A 205 34.37 -0.52 8.66
CA GLY A 205 35.27 -1.21 9.57
C GLY A 205 35.95 -2.43 8.93
N GLU A 206 35.22 -3.19 8.12
CA GLU A 206 35.74 -4.34 7.37
C GLU A 206 36.61 -3.94 6.17
N ILE A 207 36.36 -2.78 5.57
CA ILE A 207 37.14 -2.15 4.49
C ILE A 207 38.43 -1.48 5.03
N GLY A 208 38.66 -1.50 6.35
CA GLY A 208 39.85 -0.94 7.00
C GLY A 208 39.82 0.58 7.21
N LEU A 209 38.65 1.21 7.08
CA LEU A 209 38.44 2.64 7.35
C LEU A 209 37.96 2.86 8.78
N ASP A 210 38.64 3.75 9.52
CA ASP A 210 38.30 4.05 10.91
C ASP A 210 36.88 4.66 11.06
N PRO A 211 35.97 4.05 11.84
CA PRO A 211 34.64 4.58 12.10
C PRO A 211 34.61 6.03 12.61
N VAL A 212 35.65 6.48 13.31
CA VAL A 212 35.79 7.88 13.77
C VAL A 212 35.72 8.87 12.61
N LYS A 213 36.22 8.51 11.43
CA LYS A 213 36.18 9.38 10.24
C LYS A 213 34.76 9.75 9.81
N ILE A 214 33.77 8.91 10.11
CA ILE A 214 32.36 9.21 9.79
C ILE A 214 31.85 10.39 10.63
N TYR A 215 32.22 10.43 11.91
CA TYR A 215 31.86 11.53 12.81
C TYR A 215 32.75 12.77 12.60
N LEU A 216 33.90 12.59 11.96
CA LEU A 216 34.85 13.66 11.64
C LEU A 216 34.83 14.09 10.17
N SER A 217 33.82 13.69 9.39
CA SER A 217 33.81 13.83 7.92
C SER A 217 33.84 15.27 7.40
N HIS A 218 33.48 16.25 8.23
CA HIS A 218 33.51 17.68 7.88
C HIS A 218 34.84 18.37 8.18
N LEU A 219 35.77 17.71 8.85
CA LEU A 219 37.12 18.25 9.04
C LEU A 219 37.91 18.14 7.74
N SER A 220 38.70 19.16 7.42
CA SER A 220 39.69 19.07 6.34
C SER A 220 40.77 18.04 6.68
N LYS A 221 41.53 17.58 5.67
CA LYS A 221 42.64 16.64 5.90
C LYS A 221 43.67 17.22 6.87
N GLU A 222 43.95 18.52 6.75
CA GLU A 222 44.88 19.26 7.59
C GLU A 222 44.38 19.40 9.03
N GLU A 223 43.09 19.70 9.22
CA GLU A 223 42.46 19.78 10.55
C GLU A 223 42.47 18.42 11.25
N TYR A 224 42.12 17.36 10.52
CA TYR A 224 42.16 16.00 11.05
C TYR A 224 43.58 15.62 11.49
N GLN A 225 44.60 15.92 10.66
CA GLN A 225 46.00 15.61 10.94
C GLN A 225 46.56 16.34 12.18
N LYS A 226 46.06 17.54 12.50
CA LYS A 226 46.48 18.30 13.69
C LYS A 226 46.03 17.69 15.02
N LEU A 227 44.90 16.98 15.03
CA LEU A 227 44.37 16.35 16.23
C LEU A 227 45.14 15.06 16.56
N SER A 228 45.43 14.84 17.84
CA SER A 228 45.93 13.57 18.37
C SER A 228 44.87 12.45 18.27
N SER A 229 45.28 11.19 18.45
CA SER A 229 44.35 10.06 18.45
C SER A 229 43.27 10.22 19.53
N THR A 230 43.67 10.58 20.74
CA THR A 230 42.79 10.83 21.89
C THR A 230 41.75 11.91 21.55
N GLU A 231 42.19 13.05 21.00
CA GLU A 231 41.30 14.15 20.62
C GLU A 231 40.33 13.76 19.51
N ARG A 232 40.79 13.02 18.49
CA ARG A 232 39.92 12.53 17.41
C ARG A 232 38.85 11.59 17.94
N ASN A 233 39.23 10.64 18.78
CA ASN A 233 38.32 9.65 19.36
C ASN A 233 37.30 10.33 20.29
N GLN A 234 37.75 11.26 21.14
CA GLN A 234 36.86 12.01 22.04
C GLN A 234 35.89 12.88 21.25
N LEU A 235 36.38 13.64 20.27
CA LEU A 235 35.53 14.51 19.45
C LEU A 235 34.48 13.71 18.66
N ALA A 236 34.81 12.50 18.22
CA ALA A 236 33.85 11.60 17.59
C ALA A 236 32.80 11.08 18.58
N LEU A 237 33.19 10.77 19.82
CA LEU A 237 32.28 10.40 20.91
C LEU A 237 31.32 11.55 21.27
N ASP A 238 31.82 12.78 21.36
CA ASP A 238 30.99 13.95 21.64
C ASP A 238 29.97 14.19 20.51
N ARG A 239 30.41 14.01 19.26
CA ARG A 239 29.54 14.09 18.06
C ARG A 239 28.54 12.96 17.98
N TYR A 240 28.89 11.76 18.45
CA TYR A 240 27.96 10.65 18.55
C TYR A 240 26.74 11.03 19.41
N TRP A 241 26.96 11.68 20.55
CA TRP A 241 25.88 12.08 21.45
C TRP A 241 25.06 13.28 20.96
N THR A 242 25.71 14.24 20.29
CA THR A 242 25.07 15.49 19.85
C THR A 242 24.43 15.43 18.45
N LYS A 243 24.80 14.46 17.61
CA LYS A 243 24.23 14.29 16.27
C LYS A 243 22.74 13.96 16.35
N HIS A 244 21.98 14.48 15.38
CA HIS A 244 20.59 14.05 15.17
C HIS A 244 20.53 12.54 14.80
N LYS A 245 19.84 11.76 15.63
CA LYS A 245 19.63 10.32 15.45
C LYS A 245 18.21 10.02 15.00
N ASN A 246 18.05 8.99 14.17
CA ASN A 246 16.72 8.49 13.82
C ASN A 246 16.14 7.62 14.96
N ASN A 247 14.85 7.26 14.84
CA ASN A 247 14.14 6.48 15.88
C ASN A 247 14.83 5.15 16.20
N TRP A 248 15.35 4.46 15.19
CA TRP A 248 16.05 3.19 15.38
C TRP A 248 17.36 3.36 16.15
N GLN A 249 18.17 4.35 15.80
CA GLN A 249 19.41 4.68 16.52
C GLN A 249 19.13 5.07 17.97
N LEU A 250 18.04 5.81 18.22
CA LEU A 250 17.61 6.14 19.57
C LEU A 250 17.08 4.91 20.34
N GLY A 251 16.43 3.96 19.65
CA GLY A 251 16.04 2.66 20.20
C GLY A 251 17.25 1.84 20.63
N LYS A 252 18.23 1.68 19.74
CA LYS A 252 19.50 1.02 20.03
C LYS A 252 20.25 1.68 21.19
N ASP A 253 20.32 3.02 21.22
CA ASP A 253 20.94 3.75 22.33
C ASP A 253 20.22 3.50 23.66
N TYR A 254 18.89 3.37 23.61
CA TYR A 254 18.08 3.04 24.77
C TYR A 254 18.32 1.61 25.26
N GLU A 255 18.37 0.63 24.35
CA GLU A 255 18.74 -0.75 24.69
C GLU A 255 20.13 -0.82 25.34
N ARG A 256 21.11 -0.10 24.77
CA ARG A 256 22.46 -0.02 25.35
C ARG A 256 22.48 0.64 26.72
N TYR A 257 21.71 1.71 26.92
CA TYR A 257 21.60 2.36 28.22
C TYR A 257 21.00 1.43 29.27
N ILE A 258 19.93 0.71 28.93
CA ILE A 258 19.30 -0.23 29.85
C ILE A 258 20.26 -1.38 30.15
N GLY A 259 20.96 -1.90 29.13
CA GLY A 259 21.98 -2.93 29.31
C GLY A 259 23.13 -2.48 30.21
N TYR A 260 23.63 -1.25 30.03
CA TYR A 260 24.63 -0.64 30.92
C TYR A 260 24.16 -0.62 32.39
N LEU A 261 22.89 -0.27 32.65
CA LEU A 261 22.36 -0.28 34.01
C LEU A 261 22.30 -1.69 34.60
N PHE A 262 22.00 -2.71 33.80
CA PHE A 262 22.04 -4.10 34.24
C PHE A 262 23.47 -4.59 34.49
N GLU A 263 24.40 -4.30 33.58
CA GLU A 263 25.83 -4.62 33.75
C GLU A 263 26.41 -3.96 35.00
N SER A 264 26.07 -2.68 35.25
CA SER A 264 26.48 -1.95 36.46
C SER A 264 25.86 -2.50 37.75
N ASN A 265 24.84 -3.36 37.65
CA ASN A 265 24.24 -4.07 38.78
C ASN A 265 24.69 -5.55 38.84
N GLY A 266 25.76 -5.91 38.12
CA GLY A 266 26.36 -7.25 38.15
C GLY A 266 25.69 -8.29 37.26
N TYR A 267 24.78 -7.90 36.35
CA TYR A 267 24.17 -8.85 35.42
C TYR A 267 25.03 -9.04 34.18
N TYR A 268 25.12 -10.28 33.72
CA TYR A 268 25.58 -10.59 32.37
C TYR A 268 24.47 -10.25 31.36
N VAL A 269 24.71 -9.32 30.45
CA VAL A 269 23.70 -8.84 29.50
C VAL A 269 24.00 -9.32 28.08
N TYR A 270 23.06 -10.06 27.49
CA TYR A 270 23.08 -10.36 26.06
C TYR A 270 22.15 -9.41 25.31
N TYR A 271 22.73 -8.57 24.45
CA TYR A 271 22.04 -7.56 23.64
C TYR A 271 21.34 -8.19 22.42
N GLN A 272 20.33 -9.03 22.66
CA GLN A 272 19.67 -9.83 21.64
C GLN A 272 19.04 -8.96 20.53
N GLY A 273 18.35 -7.87 20.87
CA GLY A 273 17.70 -6.98 19.90
C GLY A 273 18.71 -6.39 18.89
N ILE A 274 19.83 -5.87 19.39
CA ILE A 274 20.91 -5.31 18.56
C ILE A 274 21.60 -6.37 17.70
N LEU A 275 21.79 -7.58 18.22
CA LEU A 275 22.56 -8.64 17.56
C LEU A 275 21.73 -9.46 16.56
N GLU A 276 20.47 -9.75 16.88
CA GLU A 276 19.60 -10.63 16.09
C GLU A 276 18.57 -9.85 15.25
N GLY A 277 18.28 -8.58 15.58
CA GLY A 277 17.30 -7.76 14.88
C GLY A 277 15.93 -8.43 14.83
N PHE A 278 15.30 -8.54 13.65
CA PHE A 278 13.95 -9.12 13.49
C PHE A 278 13.78 -10.56 14.02
N ASN A 279 14.87 -11.30 14.22
CA ASN A 279 14.82 -12.67 14.75
C ASN A 279 14.79 -12.72 16.29
N ASP A 280 14.86 -11.57 16.97
CA ASP A 280 14.92 -11.45 18.42
C ASP A 280 13.61 -11.88 19.13
N LEU A 281 12.51 -12.00 18.37
CA LEU A 281 11.14 -12.23 18.80
C LEU A 281 10.58 -11.09 19.70
N GLY A 282 11.21 -9.92 19.70
CA GLY A 282 10.87 -8.79 20.58
C GLY A 282 11.46 -8.90 21.98
N ARG A 283 12.55 -9.65 22.15
CA ARG A 283 13.39 -9.66 23.37
C ARG A 283 14.62 -8.81 23.10
N ASP A 284 14.70 -7.65 23.73
CA ASP A 284 15.80 -6.71 23.47
C ASP A 284 17.05 -7.11 24.25
N LEU A 285 16.91 -7.43 25.54
CA LEU A 285 18.01 -7.87 26.40
C LEU A 285 17.67 -9.17 27.14
N ILE A 286 18.68 -10.03 27.30
CA ILE A 286 18.65 -11.16 28.23
C ILE A 286 19.68 -10.89 29.32
N CYS A 287 19.23 -10.55 30.51
CA CYS A 287 20.07 -10.23 31.65
C CYS A 287 20.13 -11.44 32.59
N LYS A 288 21.31 -12.03 32.81
CA LYS A 288 21.51 -13.19 33.68
C LYS A 288 22.31 -12.81 34.91
N ASN A 289 21.89 -13.30 36.07
CA ASN A 289 22.62 -13.25 37.33
C ASN A 289 22.53 -14.63 38.01
N GLU A 290 23.29 -14.86 39.09
CA GLU A 290 23.31 -16.12 39.83
C GLU A 290 21.91 -16.53 40.32
N GLY A 291 21.24 -17.39 39.54
CA GLY A 291 19.94 -17.98 39.86
C GLY A 291 18.72 -17.28 39.25
N GLU A 292 18.88 -16.21 38.46
CA GLU A 292 17.77 -15.61 37.72
C GLU A 292 18.15 -15.05 36.35
N THR A 293 17.19 -15.14 35.42
CA THR A 293 17.27 -14.53 34.09
C THR A 293 16.11 -13.55 33.94
N ILE A 294 16.40 -12.33 33.49
CA ILE A 294 15.41 -11.30 33.23
C ILE A 294 15.40 -11.03 31.72
N ILE A 295 14.27 -11.32 31.09
CA ILE A 295 14.01 -10.95 29.70
C ILE A 295 13.48 -9.53 29.69
N VAL A 296 14.25 -8.61 29.11
CA VAL A 296 13.90 -7.19 29.07
C VAL A 296 13.45 -6.81 27.67
N GLN A 297 12.32 -6.12 27.59
CA GLN A 297 11.89 -5.42 26.39
C GLN A 297 12.00 -3.91 26.63
N CYS A 298 12.62 -3.20 25.70
CA CYS A 298 12.94 -1.79 25.71
C CYS A 298 12.11 -1.09 24.64
N LYS A 299 11.15 -0.26 25.03
CA LYS A 299 10.33 0.53 24.10
C LYS A 299 10.55 2.03 24.29
N ARG A 300 11.46 2.58 23.47
CA ARG A 300 11.68 4.02 23.37
C ARG A 300 10.65 4.66 22.45
N TRP A 301 9.52 5.09 23.01
CA TRP A 301 8.44 5.75 22.28
C TRP A 301 8.29 7.21 22.68
N SER A 302 7.63 8.00 21.83
CA SER A 302 7.32 9.38 22.17
C SER A 302 6.39 9.45 23.39
N HIS A 303 6.54 10.49 24.23
CA HIS A 303 5.74 10.69 25.45
C HIS A 303 4.23 10.79 25.20
N TYR A 304 3.79 11.14 23.99
CA TYR A 304 2.36 11.19 23.63
C TYR A 304 1.81 9.82 23.15
N LYS A 305 2.67 8.84 22.87
CA LYS A 305 2.24 7.48 22.51
C LYS A 305 1.97 6.70 23.80
N THR A 306 1.02 5.77 23.74
CA THR A 306 0.70 4.87 24.86
C THR A 306 1.01 3.44 24.46
N ILE A 307 1.64 2.67 25.35
CA ILE A 307 1.86 1.23 25.14
C ILE A 307 0.59 0.47 25.51
N HIS A 308 0.09 -0.31 24.56
CA HIS A 308 -1.08 -1.16 24.72
C HIS A 308 -0.70 -2.62 25.00
N GLU A 309 -1.70 -3.42 25.37
CA GLU A 309 -1.60 -4.81 25.83
C GLU A 309 -0.86 -5.73 24.85
N LYS A 310 -0.82 -5.39 23.55
CA LYS A 310 -0.11 -6.17 22.53
C LYS A 310 1.35 -6.44 22.90
N HIS A 311 2.05 -5.46 23.46
CA HIS A 311 3.46 -5.60 23.80
C HIS A 311 3.67 -6.48 25.03
N ILE A 312 2.78 -6.38 26.02
CA ILE A 312 2.79 -7.25 27.19
C ILE A 312 2.52 -8.71 26.78
N ASN A 313 1.54 -8.93 25.90
CA ASN A 313 1.22 -10.26 25.39
C ASN A 313 2.37 -10.85 24.58
N GLN A 314 3.03 -10.04 23.73
CA GLN A 314 4.20 -10.46 22.97
C GLN A 314 5.35 -10.85 23.89
N LEU A 315 5.72 -9.98 24.84
CA LEU A 315 6.81 -10.23 25.80
C LEU A 315 6.51 -11.47 26.67
N TYR A 316 5.26 -11.63 27.10
CA TYR A 316 4.85 -12.82 27.84
C TYR A 316 4.96 -14.09 26.99
N GLY A 317 4.51 -14.05 25.73
CA GLY A 317 4.64 -15.18 24.81
C GLY A 317 6.10 -15.60 24.62
N THR A 318 7.01 -14.63 24.46
CA THR A 318 8.44 -14.92 24.29
C THR A 318 9.15 -15.31 25.58
N LEU A 319 8.69 -14.82 26.74
CA LEU A 319 9.10 -15.31 28.05
C LEU A 319 8.77 -16.80 28.21
N ILE A 320 7.54 -17.21 27.89
CA ILE A 320 7.14 -18.61 27.98
C ILE A 320 7.98 -19.47 27.04
N LYS A 321 8.19 -19.02 25.80
CA LYS A 321 9.09 -19.71 24.85
C LYS A 321 10.50 -19.88 25.43
N TYR A 322 11.06 -18.84 26.04
CA TYR A 322 12.38 -18.92 26.67
C TYR A 322 12.43 -19.90 27.85
N ARG A 323 11.39 -19.91 28.70
CA ARG A 323 11.25 -20.84 29.83
C ARG A 323 11.14 -22.30 29.38
N ILE A 324 10.47 -22.57 28.26
CA ILE A 324 10.39 -23.92 27.68
C ILE A 324 11.78 -24.39 27.25
N ASP A 325 12.56 -23.50 26.64
CA ASP A 325 13.93 -23.80 26.20
C ASP A 325 14.91 -23.93 27.39
N HIS A 326 14.61 -23.30 28.55
CA HIS A 326 15.45 -23.24 29.75
C HIS A 326 14.66 -23.59 31.03
N PRO A 327 14.18 -24.84 31.20
CA PRO A 327 13.22 -25.20 32.25
C PRO A 327 13.78 -25.11 33.68
N ASN A 328 15.10 -25.12 33.83
CA ASN A 328 15.79 -25.05 35.13
C ASN A 328 16.15 -23.62 35.55
N GLU A 329 15.90 -22.62 34.69
CA GLU A 329 16.19 -21.22 34.99
C GLU A 329 14.95 -20.52 35.56
N LYS A 330 15.14 -19.69 36.59
CA LYS A 330 14.09 -18.78 37.05
C LYS A 330 14.07 -17.56 36.14
N VAL A 331 13.14 -17.52 35.20
CA VAL A 331 13.06 -16.46 34.19
C VAL A 331 11.92 -15.49 34.51
N ASN A 332 12.19 -14.20 34.55
CA ASN A 332 11.20 -13.13 34.73
C ASN A 332 11.16 -12.22 33.49
N ALA A 333 10.07 -11.48 33.30
CA ALA A 333 9.96 -10.48 32.23
C ALA A 333 9.87 -9.06 32.79
N LEU A 334 10.46 -8.12 32.05
CA LEU A 334 10.48 -6.70 32.40
C LEU A 334 10.34 -5.83 31.15
N LEU A 335 9.35 -4.94 31.14
CA LEU A 335 9.18 -3.94 30.10
C LEU A 335 9.69 -2.58 30.59
N TRP A 336 10.64 -1.98 29.88
CA TRP A 336 11.12 -0.62 30.10
C TRP A 336 10.65 0.29 28.98
N THR A 337 10.13 1.45 29.34
CA THR A 337 9.70 2.42 28.33
C THR A 337 9.90 3.86 28.78
N THR A 338 10.08 4.72 27.78
CA THR A 338 10.12 6.18 27.95
C THR A 338 8.73 6.82 28.08
N THR A 339 7.66 6.06 27.86
CA THR A 339 6.27 6.55 27.93
C THR A 339 5.44 5.75 28.96
N VAL A 340 4.13 5.90 28.90
CA VAL A 340 3.16 5.24 29.76
C VAL A 340 2.44 4.08 29.05
N LEU A 341 1.94 3.15 29.84
CA LEU A 341 1.07 2.06 29.43
C LEU A 341 -0.40 2.45 29.64
N SER A 342 -1.28 1.86 28.83
CA SER A 342 -2.72 1.94 29.08
C SER A 342 -3.10 1.21 30.38
N ASP A 343 -4.20 1.61 31.02
CA ASP A 343 -4.70 0.94 32.23
C ASP A 343 -4.92 -0.56 31.99
N ARG A 344 -5.45 -0.90 30.81
CA ARG A 344 -5.64 -2.29 30.39
C ARG A 344 -4.31 -3.05 30.26
N ALA A 345 -3.27 -2.43 29.71
CA ALA A 345 -1.95 -3.06 29.64
C ALA A 345 -1.33 -3.28 31.03
N LYS A 346 -1.56 -2.37 31.99
CA LYS A 346 -1.13 -2.53 33.39
C LYS A 346 -1.86 -3.69 34.08
N GLU A 347 -3.16 -3.85 33.84
CA GLU A 347 -3.93 -5.00 34.33
C GLU A 347 -3.35 -6.32 33.80
N PHE A 348 -3.05 -6.37 32.50
CA PHE A 348 -2.45 -7.55 31.86
C PHE A 348 -1.08 -7.86 32.45
N ALA A 349 -0.21 -6.86 32.59
CA ALA A 349 1.12 -7.05 33.13
C ALA A 349 1.09 -7.56 34.58
N LYS A 350 0.18 -7.02 35.39
CA LYS A 350 -0.05 -7.51 36.77
C LYS A 350 -0.53 -8.97 36.77
N TYR A 351 -1.45 -9.34 35.89
CA TYR A 351 -1.97 -10.70 35.82
C TYR A 351 -0.93 -11.71 35.32
N LEU A 352 -0.10 -11.31 34.36
CA LEU A 352 0.91 -12.14 33.71
C LEU A 352 2.29 -12.12 34.43
N ASP A 353 2.39 -11.41 35.56
CA ASP A 353 3.64 -11.20 36.31
C ASP A 353 4.77 -10.61 35.45
N VAL A 354 4.43 -9.65 34.59
CA VAL A 354 5.38 -8.86 33.80
C VAL A 354 5.66 -7.57 34.56
N LYS A 355 6.92 -7.35 34.96
CA LYS A 355 7.33 -6.10 35.62
C LYS A 355 7.37 -4.96 34.61
N ILE A 356 7.05 -3.75 35.05
CA ILE A 356 7.03 -2.56 34.18
C ILE A 356 7.84 -1.43 34.81
N LYS A 357 8.59 -0.70 33.98
CA LYS A 357 9.20 0.58 34.29
C LYS A 357 8.75 1.63 33.26
N GLU A 358 7.81 2.47 33.66
CA GLU A 358 7.29 3.59 32.85
C GLU A 358 8.15 4.85 33.02
N GLU A 359 8.01 5.77 32.06
CA GLU A 359 8.58 7.14 32.14
C GLU A 359 10.08 7.15 32.46
N PHE A 360 10.82 6.22 31.87
CA PHE A 360 12.25 6.06 32.09
C PHE A 360 13.03 6.52 30.85
N PRO A 361 13.35 7.82 30.72
CA PRO A 361 14.00 8.38 29.52
C PRO A 361 15.45 7.90 29.38
N LEU A 362 15.93 7.86 28.13
CA LEU A 362 17.35 7.70 27.82
C LEU A 362 18.15 8.85 28.44
N GLN A 363 19.19 8.53 29.19
CA GLN A 363 20.17 9.48 29.70
C GLN A 363 21.54 9.21 29.07
N THR A 364 22.42 10.21 29.09
CA THR A 364 23.83 9.99 28.78
C THR A 364 24.46 9.15 29.88
N TYR A 365 25.29 8.18 29.50
CA TYR A 365 25.98 7.28 30.40
C TYR A 365 27.41 7.05 29.91
N PRO A 366 28.32 6.58 30.80
CA PRO A 366 29.67 6.15 30.41
C PRO A 366 29.58 5.09 29.31
N SER A 367 29.96 5.45 28.07
CA SER A 367 29.75 4.59 26.89
C SER A 367 31.05 4.14 26.23
N VAL A 368 32.19 4.34 26.90
CA VAL A 368 33.45 3.72 26.50
C VAL A 368 33.60 2.41 27.27
N LYS A 369 33.54 1.27 26.56
CA LYS A 369 33.67 -0.07 27.16
C LYS A 369 35.15 -0.45 27.22
N CYS A 370 35.72 -0.55 28.40
CA CYS A 370 37.11 -0.96 28.63
C CYS A 370 37.16 -2.43 29.05
N ASN A 371 37.60 -3.32 28.16
CA ASN A 371 37.67 -4.75 28.40
C ASN A 371 39.11 -5.29 28.31
N ILE A 372 39.35 -6.43 28.95
CA ILE A 372 40.63 -7.13 28.91
C ILE A 372 40.45 -8.36 28.02
N SER A 373 41.22 -8.42 26.93
CA SER A 373 41.15 -9.54 25.98
C SER A 373 41.47 -10.86 26.69
N ARG A 374 40.57 -11.85 26.54
CA ARG A 374 40.75 -13.20 27.09
C ARG A 374 41.90 -13.98 26.46
N ARG A 375 42.38 -13.56 25.27
CA ARG A 375 43.39 -14.30 24.50
C ARG A 375 44.82 -13.94 24.90
N ASP A 376 45.08 -12.66 25.12
CA ASP A 376 46.41 -12.09 25.30
C ASP A 376 46.52 -11.13 26.51
N GLY A 377 45.41 -10.90 27.23
CA GLY A 377 45.38 -9.99 28.39
C GLY A 377 45.48 -8.51 28.00
N GLU A 378 45.32 -8.19 26.72
CA GLU A 378 45.47 -6.83 26.23
C GLU A 378 44.29 -5.93 26.70
N LYS A 379 44.61 -4.77 27.25
CA LYS A 379 43.63 -3.76 27.68
C LYS A 379 43.13 -2.96 26.48
N ILE A 380 41.87 -3.17 26.12
CA ILE A 380 41.25 -2.58 24.94
C ILE A 380 40.00 -1.79 25.32
N TYR A 381 39.78 -0.62 24.73
CA TYR A 381 38.50 0.07 24.82
C TYR A 381 37.76 0.11 23.49
N HIS A 382 36.43 0.06 23.57
CA HIS A 382 35.51 0.14 22.44
C HIS A 382 34.62 1.38 22.58
N LEU A 383 34.53 2.16 21.50
CA LEU A 383 33.57 3.24 21.36
C LEU A 383 32.21 2.71 20.88
N PRO A 384 31.09 3.42 21.11
CA PRO A 384 29.73 2.96 20.75
C PRO A 384 29.52 2.62 19.27
N PHE A 385 30.41 3.07 18.40
CA PHE A 385 30.38 2.84 16.96
C PHE A 385 31.50 1.89 16.47
N ASP A 386 32.28 1.30 17.39
CA ASP A 386 33.24 0.25 17.05
C ASP A 386 32.54 -1.10 16.85
N GLN A 387 33.06 -1.93 15.93
CA GLN A 387 32.40 -3.15 15.45
C GLN A 387 32.02 -4.16 16.56
N GLN A 388 32.85 -4.29 17.60
CA GLN A 388 32.65 -5.27 18.67
C GLN A 388 31.92 -4.69 19.90
N TYR A 389 31.52 -3.40 19.89
CA TYR A 389 30.97 -2.75 21.07
C TYR A 389 29.78 -3.48 21.72
N ASP A 390 28.82 -3.93 20.91
CA ASP A 390 27.61 -4.61 21.39
C ASP A 390 27.86 -6.08 21.80
N ARG A 391 29.01 -6.64 21.40
CA ARG A 391 29.44 -8.00 21.76
C ARG A 391 30.37 -8.02 22.96
N THR A 392 31.09 -6.92 23.19
CA THR A 392 31.96 -6.73 24.35
C THR A 392 31.10 -6.50 25.58
N LEU A 393 31.29 -7.33 26.58
CA LEU A 393 30.68 -7.23 27.89
C LEU A 393 31.73 -6.78 28.90
N ILE A 394 31.29 -6.13 29.97
CA ILE A 394 32.17 -5.61 31.02
C ILE A 394 32.05 -6.50 32.25
N GLU A 395 33.15 -7.15 32.61
CA GLU A 395 33.27 -8.01 33.80
C GLU A 395 34.11 -7.31 34.88
N GLU A 396 33.46 -6.75 35.91
CA GLU A 396 34.14 -6.03 37.00
C GLU A 396 35.20 -6.89 37.69
N GLU A 397 34.97 -8.20 37.83
CA GLU A 397 35.92 -9.17 38.43
C GLU A 397 37.28 -9.21 37.71
N ARG A 398 37.31 -8.78 36.45
CA ARG A 398 38.52 -8.75 35.61
C ARG A 398 39.14 -7.36 35.52
N ASN A 399 38.68 -6.40 36.33
CA ASN A 399 39.03 -4.98 36.23
C ASN A 399 38.66 -4.37 34.86
N GLU A 400 37.59 -4.87 34.25
CA GLU A 400 36.95 -4.23 33.11
C GLU A 400 36.00 -3.16 33.64
N CYS A 401 35.82 -2.07 32.90
CA CYS A 401 34.99 -0.95 33.37
C CYS A 401 34.38 -0.18 32.20
N TYR A 402 33.43 0.69 32.55
CA TYR A 402 33.01 1.76 31.67
C TYR A 402 33.80 3.04 31.99
N ALA A 403 34.10 3.84 30.98
CA ALA A 403 34.70 5.17 31.12
C ALA A 403 33.79 6.24 30.50
N GLU A 404 33.78 7.43 31.10
CA GLU A 404 33.06 8.60 30.59
C GLU A 404 33.76 9.21 29.37
N THR A 405 35.09 9.18 29.38
CA THR A 405 35.91 9.80 28.33
C THR A 405 36.95 8.85 27.78
N VAL A 406 37.38 9.12 26.56
CA VAL A 406 38.52 8.42 25.94
C VAL A 406 39.80 8.63 26.76
N LYS A 407 39.97 9.84 27.30
CA LYS A 407 41.13 10.17 28.12
C LYS A 407 41.20 9.30 29.38
N GLU A 408 40.07 9.14 30.07
CA GLU A 408 39.97 8.27 31.24
C GLU A 408 40.32 6.82 30.91
N ALA A 409 39.80 6.28 29.80
CA ALA A 409 40.13 4.93 29.34
C ALA A 409 41.64 4.76 29.07
N GLU A 410 42.27 5.75 28.42
CA GLU A 410 43.70 5.73 28.10
C GLU A 410 44.58 5.91 29.35
N GLU A 411 44.17 6.73 30.32
CA GLU A 411 44.84 6.88 31.62
C GLU A 411 44.80 5.59 32.45
N LEU A 412 43.74 4.77 32.30
CA LEU A 412 43.64 3.42 32.87
C LEU A 412 44.47 2.35 32.12
N GLY A 413 45.16 2.76 31.06
CA GLY A 413 46.05 1.93 30.25
C GLY A 413 45.34 1.13 29.15
N PHE A 414 44.11 1.47 28.79
CA PHE A 414 43.40 0.84 27.68
C PHE A 414 43.73 1.57 26.37
N ARG A 415 43.99 0.81 25.31
CA ARG A 415 44.12 1.35 23.95
C ARG A 415 42.85 1.10 23.15
N ARG A 416 42.56 1.91 22.12
CA ARG A 416 41.37 1.68 21.28
C ARG A 416 41.43 0.34 20.57
N ALA A 417 40.30 -0.36 20.47
CA ALA A 417 40.16 -1.64 19.77
C ALA A 417 40.53 -1.56 18.30
N TRP A 418 40.15 -0.46 17.65
CA TRP A 418 40.49 -0.18 16.27
C TRP A 418 42.00 0.00 16.10
N LYS A 419 42.66 -1.01 15.54
CA LYS A 419 44.07 -0.94 15.13
C LYS A 419 44.15 -0.26 13.77
N TRP A 420 44.58 1.00 13.72
CA TRP A 420 44.90 1.66 12.46
C TRP A 420 46.02 0.89 11.78
N ARG A 421 45.68 0.18 10.69
CA ARG A 421 46.65 -0.31 9.73
C ARG A 421 46.91 0.88 8.82
N GLY A 422 48.16 1.35 8.74
CA GLY A 422 48.48 2.50 7.91
C GLY A 422 48.04 2.32 6.46
N GLU A 423 47.97 3.41 5.70
CA GLU A 423 48.01 3.29 4.24
C GLU A 423 49.31 2.54 3.91
N GLU A 424 49.21 1.25 3.56
CA GLU A 424 50.27 0.61 2.79
C GLU A 424 50.35 1.41 1.49
N VAL A 425 51.40 2.22 1.41
CA VAL A 425 51.82 2.87 0.18
C VAL A 425 52.32 1.74 -0.72
N GLU A 426 51.45 1.22 -1.58
CA GLU A 426 51.87 0.62 -2.86
C GLU A 426 51.89 1.68 -3.96
#